data_AF-A0A2S2QWC2-F1
#
_entry.id   AF-A0A2S2QWC2-F1
#
_cell.length_a   1.000
_cell.length_b   1.000
_cell.length_c   1.000
_cell.angle_alpha   90.00
_cell.angle_beta   90.00
_cell.angle_gamma   90.00
#
_symmetry.space_group_name_H-M   'P 1'
#
loop_
_entity.id
_entity.type
_entity.pdbx_description
1 polymer ?
#
loop_
_entity_poly.entity_id
_entity_poly.type
_entity_poly.pdbx_seq_one_letter_code
_entity_poly.pdbx_strand_id
1 'polypeptide(L)'
;MSISDCSITAGNSVVYLDIEIGQEKIGRIIIELFNNTVPKTAENFRALCTGEKGIGLSGLPLHLKGSQFHKAIPEFMIQGGDITVGNGSGGESIYGWFFDDENFKCMHEPGVISMANTGNVNTNNSQFFITTVPCPHLDGNNVVFGKVKKGFCVVQTISNTPTINDAPINPCVIKDCGELSSDSSTWIIHENDNTNDTFPPFPEDWSIHQTDIDVVQFCKVLNQIKESGNHHFNCKNYFGARRKYDKVLRYIDWYIGYHNKSQINFEMLENVKLNTFLNLAYVYLKRKNYKSAIKFSKQVSLTSVVFSIHIKNSPIN
;
A
#
# COMPACT_ATOMS: atom_id res chain seq x y z
N MET A 1 26.37 14.38 18.10
CA MET A 1 27.04 13.23 17.46
C MET A 1 26.07 12.68 16.41
N SER A 2 26.58 12.44 15.21
CA SER A 2 25.86 12.40 13.93
C SER A 2 24.75 11.33 13.84
N ILE A 3 23.54 11.79 13.52
CA ILE A 3 22.39 11.00 13.11
C ILE A 3 22.59 10.65 11.63
N SER A 4 23.22 9.52 11.29
CA SER A 4 23.30 9.08 9.87
C SER A 4 23.62 7.60 9.59
N ASP A 5 23.55 6.68 10.56
CA ASP A 5 23.91 5.26 10.30
C ASP A 5 22.77 4.43 9.67
N CYS A 6 21.55 4.95 9.66
CA CYS A 6 20.36 4.33 9.05
C CYS A 6 19.89 5.14 7.85
N SER A 7 20.85 5.47 7.00
CA SER A 7 20.63 6.27 5.81
C SER A 7 20.51 5.39 4.57
N ILE A 8 19.58 5.79 3.71
CA ILE A 8 19.44 5.30 2.33
C ILE A 8 20.77 5.53 1.63
N THR A 9 21.48 4.46 1.27
CA THR A 9 22.83 4.51 0.70
C THR A 9 22.89 3.76 -0.63
N ALA A 10 23.77 4.20 -1.52
CA ALA A 10 23.99 3.51 -2.78
C ALA A 10 24.47 2.06 -2.51
N GLY A 11 23.88 1.09 -3.21
CA GLY A 11 24.21 -0.33 -3.05
C GLY A 11 23.26 -1.13 -2.14
N ASN A 12 22.29 -0.48 -1.51
CA ASN A 12 21.21 -1.17 -0.78
C ASN A 12 20.31 -1.97 -1.74
N SER A 13 19.93 -3.18 -1.34
CA SER A 13 18.97 -4.00 -2.06
C SER A 13 17.58 -3.39 -1.92
N VAL A 14 16.81 -3.48 -3.01
CA VAL A 14 15.43 -3.03 -3.04
C VAL A 14 14.55 -4.23 -3.35
N VAL A 15 13.54 -4.45 -2.52
CA VAL A 15 12.59 -5.56 -2.68
C VAL A 15 11.17 -5.04 -2.79
N TYR A 16 10.28 -5.89 -3.29
CA TYR A 16 8.86 -5.57 -3.37
C TYR A 16 7.97 -6.66 -2.79
N LEU A 17 6.81 -6.24 -2.30
CA LEU A 17 5.71 -7.10 -1.87
C LEU A 17 4.42 -6.65 -2.59
N ASP A 18 3.84 -7.52 -3.41
CA ASP A 18 2.52 -7.30 -4.03
C ASP A 18 1.42 -7.81 -3.11
N ILE A 19 0.49 -6.93 -2.73
CA ILE A 19 -0.49 -7.21 -1.69
C ILE A 19 -1.89 -7.44 -2.27
N GLU A 20 -2.53 -8.51 -1.82
CA GLU A 20 -3.95 -8.78 -2.01
C GLU A 20 -4.68 -8.81 -0.65
N ILE A 21 -5.88 -8.24 -0.58
CA ILE A 21 -6.80 -8.40 0.55
C ILE A 21 -8.06 -9.09 0.05
N GLY A 22 -8.33 -10.29 0.56
CA GLY A 22 -9.37 -11.16 0.02
C GLY A 22 -9.11 -11.50 -1.45
N GLN A 23 -9.90 -10.93 -2.37
CA GLN A 23 -9.76 -11.12 -3.83
C GLN A 23 -9.27 -9.85 -4.55
N GLU A 24 -8.94 -8.80 -3.81
CA GLU A 24 -8.63 -7.50 -4.38
C GLU A 24 -7.14 -7.20 -4.25
N LYS A 25 -6.47 -6.96 -5.39
CA LYS A 25 -5.10 -6.41 -5.39
C LYS A 25 -5.14 -4.97 -4.89
N ILE A 26 -4.40 -4.69 -3.83
CA ILE A 26 -4.34 -3.38 -3.17
C ILE A 26 -3.22 -2.53 -3.72
N GLY A 27 -2.04 -3.12 -3.93
CA GLY A 27 -0.89 -2.43 -4.47
C GLY A 27 0.42 -3.10 -4.10
N ARG A 28 1.52 -2.44 -4.50
CA ARG A 28 2.89 -2.88 -4.25
C ARG A 28 3.52 -2.05 -3.15
N ILE A 29 4.20 -2.70 -2.21
CA ILE A 29 5.10 -2.07 -1.25
C ILE A 29 6.52 -2.25 -1.78
N ILE A 30 7.27 -1.17 -1.91
CA ILE A 30 8.70 -1.20 -2.27
C ILE A 30 9.50 -0.84 -1.02
N ILE A 31 10.49 -1.67 -0.69
CA ILE A 31 11.26 -1.57 0.55
C ILE A 31 12.74 -1.52 0.18
N GLU A 32 13.45 -0.55 0.73
CA GLU A 32 14.91 -0.50 0.68
C GLU A 32 15.48 -1.11 1.96
N LEU A 33 16.41 -2.05 1.81
CA LEU A 33 17.04 -2.77 2.92
C LEU A 33 18.36 -2.13 3.31
N PHE A 34 18.66 -2.06 4.60
CA PHE A 34 19.86 -1.42 5.13
C PHE A 34 21.08 -2.35 5.09
N ASN A 35 21.49 -2.78 3.89
CA ASN A 35 22.57 -3.75 3.66
C ASN A 35 23.87 -3.37 4.38
N ASN A 36 24.19 -2.07 4.46
CA ASN A 36 25.42 -1.58 5.08
C ASN A 36 25.34 -1.51 6.61
N THR A 37 24.14 -1.54 7.19
CA THR A 37 23.91 -1.38 8.64
C THR A 37 23.63 -2.72 9.30
N VAL A 38 22.83 -3.57 8.64
CA VAL A 38 22.43 -4.89 9.12
C VAL A 38 22.48 -5.93 7.98
N PRO A 39 23.66 -6.22 7.42
CA PRO A 39 23.82 -7.09 6.25
C PRO A 39 23.19 -8.48 6.43
N LYS A 40 23.31 -9.10 7.61
CA LYS A 40 22.77 -10.44 7.85
C LYS A 40 21.25 -10.43 7.84
N THR A 41 20.65 -9.44 8.49
CA THR A 41 19.19 -9.25 8.58
C THR A 41 18.60 -8.86 7.22
N ALA A 42 19.26 -7.95 6.49
CA ALA A 42 18.87 -7.54 5.15
C ALA A 42 18.93 -8.70 4.15
N GLU A 43 20.01 -9.49 4.15
CA GLU A 43 20.16 -10.65 3.28
C GLU A 43 19.11 -11.74 3.57
N ASN A 44 18.76 -11.95 4.84
CA ASN A 44 17.65 -12.86 5.20
C ASN A 44 16.35 -12.43 4.53
N PHE A 45 15.97 -11.16 4.69
CA PHE A 45 14.72 -10.67 4.10
C PHE A 45 14.74 -10.67 2.57
N ARG A 46 15.87 -10.25 1.95
CA ARG A 46 16.05 -10.26 0.50
C ARG A 46 15.88 -11.66 -0.09
N ALA A 47 16.57 -12.64 0.48
CA ALA A 47 16.51 -14.02 0.02
C ALA A 47 15.12 -14.65 0.26
N LEU A 48 14.42 -14.29 1.35
CA LEU A 48 13.03 -14.69 1.57
C LEU A 48 12.06 -14.02 0.57
N CYS A 49 12.36 -12.83 0.06
CA CYS A 49 11.59 -12.21 -1.03
C CYS A 49 11.81 -12.94 -2.37
N THR A 50 13.03 -13.41 -2.66
CA THR A 50 13.34 -14.09 -3.94
C THR A 50 13.01 -15.58 -3.92
N GLY A 51 12.99 -16.21 -2.73
CA GLY A 51 12.84 -17.65 -2.58
C GLY A 51 14.06 -18.46 -3.02
N GLU A 52 15.21 -17.81 -3.26
CA GLU A 52 16.37 -18.43 -3.90
C GLU A 52 17.06 -19.53 -3.05
N LYS A 53 16.80 -19.56 -1.75
CA LYS A 53 17.38 -20.54 -0.82
C LYS A 53 16.63 -21.88 -0.79
N GLY A 54 15.55 -22.00 -1.56
CA GLY A 54 14.83 -23.26 -1.73
C GLY A 54 14.03 -23.67 -0.49
N ILE A 55 14.20 -24.91 -0.03
CA ILE A 55 13.42 -25.50 1.06
C ILE A 55 14.19 -25.41 2.38
N GLY A 56 13.53 -24.94 3.44
CA GLY A 56 14.09 -24.85 4.79
C GLY A 56 14.02 -26.16 5.57
N LEU A 57 14.50 -26.11 6.82
CA LEU A 57 14.44 -27.19 7.81
C LEU A 57 13.01 -27.60 8.16
N SER A 58 12.06 -26.67 8.05
CA SER A 58 10.63 -26.93 8.20
C SER A 58 10.05 -27.82 7.09
N GLY A 59 10.80 -28.06 6.00
CA GLY A 59 10.31 -28.76 4.81
C GLY A 59 9.45 -27.88 3.89
N LEU A 60 9.35 -26.58 4.18
CA LEU A 60 8.61 -25.60 3.40
C LEU A 60 9.55 -24.62 2.67
N PRO A 61 9.10 -23.97 1.59
CA PRO A 61 9.91 -22.97 0.89
C PRO A 61 10.29 -21.79 1.79
N LEU A 62 11.56 -21.38 1.74
CA LEU A 62 12.07 -20.15 2.33
C LEU A 62 11.66 -18.95 1.47
N HIS A 63 10.35 -18.66 1.41
CA HIS A 63 9.78 -17.68 0.49
C HIS A 63 8.56 -16.98 1.09
N LEU A 64 8.51 -15.64 1.03
CA LEU A 64 7.38 -14.85 1.51
C LEU A 64 6.14 -14.95 0.63
N LYS A 65 6.27 -15.38 -0.64
CA LYS A 65 5.15 -15.49 -1.57
C LYS A 65 4.10 -16.46 -1.05
N GLY A 66 2.87 -15.96 -0.91
CA GLY A 66 1.73 -16.69 -0.36
C GLY A 66 1.59 -16.61 1.16
N SER A 67 2.59 -16.08 1.88
CA SER A 67 2.45 -15.80 3.31
C SER A 67 1.52 -14.61 3.56
N GLN A 68 0.99 -14.51 4.78
CA GLN A 68 -0.01 -13.50 5.14
C GLN A 68 0.46 -12.60 6.28
N PHE A 69 -0.10 -11.39 6.30
CA PHE A 69 -0.09 -10.53 7.48
C PHE A 69 -1.10 -11.08 8.47
N HIS A 70 -0.62 -11.78 9.49
CA HIS A 70 -1.44 -12.45 10.49
C HIS A 70 -1.81 -11.50 11.66
N LYS A 71 -1.21 -10.30 11.72
CA LYS A 71 -1.56 -9.25 12.68
C LYS A 71 -1.62 -7.88 11.99
N ALA A 72 -2.66 -7.11 12.25
CA ALA A 72 -2.81 -5.73 11.81
C ALA A 72 -3.38 -4.89 12.96
N ILE A 73 -2.60 -3.93 13.46
CA ILE A 73 -3.01 -3.06 14.56
C ILE A 73 -2.98 -1.62 14.06
N PRO A 74 -4.15 -0.94 13.99
CA PRO A 74 -4.23 0.48 13.67
C PRO A 74 -3.33 1.30 14.59
N GLU A 75 -2.68 2.32 14.02
CA GLU A 75 -1.79 3.22 14.76
C GLU A 75 -0.65 2.50 15.50
N PHE A 76 -0.20 1.37 14.97
CA PHE A 76 0.96 0.66 15.49
C PHE A 76 1.79 0.02 14.37
N MET A 77 1.40 -1.18 13.92
CA MET A 77 2.15 -1.93 12.91
C MET A 77 1.29 -3.01 12.22
N ILE A 78 1.81 -3.55 11.12
CA ILE A 78 1.34 -4.80 10.50
C ILE A 78 2.44 -5.86 10.62
N GLN A 79 2.09 -7.09 10.99
CA GLN A 79 3.04 -8.20 11.19
C GLN A 79 2.74 -9.34 10.22
N GLY A 80 3.79 -9.86 9.58
CA GLY A 80 3.73 -10.97 8.63
C GLY A 80 4.98 -11.83 8.68
N GLY A 81 5.20 -12.64 7.63
CA GLY A 81 6.42 -13.42 7.47
C GLY A 81 6.46 -14.74 8.24
N ASP A 82 5.35 -15.23 8.78
CA ASP A 82 5.26 -16.64 9.19
C ASP A 82 5.05 -17.49 7.93
N ILE A 83 6.16 -17.97 7.37
CA ILE A 83 6.20 -18.78 6.14
C ILE A 83 5.94 -20.27 6.39
N THR A 84 5.70 -20.67 7.64
CA THR A 84 5.57 -22.08 8.03
C THR A 84 4.16 -22.45 8.47
N VAL A 85 3.63 -21.77 9.49
CA VAL A 85 2.29 -22.03 10.06
C VAL A 85 1.29 -20.98 9.58
N GLY A 86 1.77 -19.77 9.29
CA GLY A 86 0.98 -18.65 8.80
C GLY A 86 0.13 -17.94 9.87
N ASN A 87 0.30 -18.23 11.16
CA ASN A 87 -0.51 -17.65 12.24
C ASN A 87 0.32 -16.87 13.28
N GLY A 88 1.63 -16.74 13.06
CA GLY A 88 2.56 -16.04 13.94
C GLY A 88 3.27 -16.94 14.95
N SER A 89 2.99 -18.25 14.98
CA SER A 89 3.69 -19.20 15.86
C SER A 89 4.92 -19.84 15.23
N GLY A 90 5.11 -19.66 13.91
CA GLY A 90 6.20 -20.26 13.17
C GLY A 90 7.23 -19.27 12.62
N GLY A 91 7.86 -19.66 11.53
CA GLY A 91 8.86 -18.89 10.80
C GLY A 91 10.23 -19.56 10.86
N GLU A 92 11.04 -19.28 9.84
CA GLU A 92 12.37 -19.86 9.67
C GLU A 92 13.25 -18.88 8.90
N SER A 93 14.47 -18.64 9.36
CA SER A 93 15.43 -17.81 8.62
C SER A 93 16.17 -18.63 7.56
N ILE A 94 16.84 -17.93 6.64
CA ILE A 94 17.75 -18.58 5.69
C ILE A 94 18.99 -19.22 6.35
N TYR A 95 19.22 -18.93 7.63
CA TYR A 95 20.34 -19.44 8.43
C TYR A 95 19.94 -20.59 9.37
N GLY A 96 18.68 -21.03 9.33
CA GLY A 96 18.08 -21.99 10.25
C GLY A 96 16.91 -21.39 11.03
N TRP A 97 16.51 -22.01 12.14
CA TRP A 97 15.33 -21.58 12.91
C TRP A 97 15.38 -20.13 13.38
N PHE A 98 16.53 -19.70 13.91
CA PHE A 98 16.73 -18.36 14.45
C PHE A 98 18.13 -17.82 14.13
N PHE A 99 18.28 -16.50 14.18
CA PHE A 99 19.57 -15.81 14.15
C PHE A 99 19.61 -14.62 15.12
N ASP A 100 20.83 -14.21 15.46
CA ASP A 100 21.12 -13.17 16.44
C ASP A 100 20.62 -11.77 16.05
N ASP A 101 20.39 -10.93 17.06
CA ASP A 101 20.16 -9.49 16.89
C ASP A 101 21.43 -8.82 16.40
N GLU A 102 21.38 -8.18 15.23
CA GLU A 102 22.59 -7.66 14.59
C GLU A 102 23.05 -6.31 15.18
N ASN A 103 22.13 -5.34 15.28
CA ASN A 103 22.29 -4.13 16.11
C ASN A 103 20.95 -3.38 16.24
N PHE A 104 20.92 -2.37 17.13
CA PHE A 104 19.75 -1.54 17.39
C PHE A 104 20.00 -0.05 17.11
N LYS A 105 20.81 0.27 16.10
CA LYS A 105 21.17 1.67 15.78
C LYS A 105 20.01 2.48 15.21
N CYS A 106 19.09 1.80 14.50
CA CYS A 106 17.98 2.42 13.80
C CYS A 106 16.74 2.49 14.70
N MET A 107 16.09 3.66 14.73
CA MET A 107 14.89 3.91 15.53
C MET A 107 13.62 3.54 14.77
N HIS A 108 12.56 3.20 15.50
CA HIS A 108 11.28 2.77 14.93
C HIS A 108 10.40 3.94 14.48
N GLU A 109 10.79 4.61 13.41
CA GLU A 109 9.99 5.64 12.72
C GLU A 109 8.85 5.03 11.89
N PRO A 110 7.84 5.80 11.42
CA PRO A 110 6.83 5.29 10.50
C PRO A 110 7.42 4.73 9.21
N GLY A 111 6.93 3.57 8.79
CA GLY A 111 7.31 2.93 7.53
C GLY A 111 8.66 2.21 7.56
N VAL A 112 9.26 2.02 8.72
CA VAL A 112 10.42 1.12 8.82
C VAL A 112 9.96 -0.33 8.89
N ILE A 113 10.78 -1.24 8.37
CA ILE A 113 10.60 -2.67 8.54
C ILE A 113 11.57 -3.19 9.61
N SER A 114 11.06 -4.04 10.50
CA SER A 114 11.80 -4.50 11.67
C SER A 114 11.48 -5.96 11.98
N MET A 115 12.44 -6.68 12.56
CA MET A 115 12.29 -8.09 12.89
C MET A 115 11.30 -8.29 14.04
N ALA A 116 10.34 -9.18 13.85
CA ALA A 116 9.62 -9.74 14.99
C ALA A 116 10.50 -10.79 15.67
N ASN A 117 10.40 -10.89 16.99
CA ASN A 117 11.12 -11.87 17.80
C ASN A 117 10.16 -12.46 18.85
N THR A 118 10.60 -13.49 19.59
CA THR A 118 9.75 -14.16 20.57
C THR A 118 9.74 -13.45 21.94
N GLY A 119 10.15 -12.19 22.01
CA GLY A 119 10.37 -11.46 23.27
C GLY A 119 11.69 -11.82 23.98
N ASN A 120 12.55 -12.62 23.35
CA ASN A 120 13.89 -12.96 23.83
C ASN A 120 14.96 -12.47 22.84
N VAL A 121 16.14 -12.15 23.36
CA VAL A 121 17.31 -11.78 22.56
C VAL A 121 17.68 -12.92 21.61
N ASN A 122 18.12 -12.59 20.39
CA ASN A 122 18.61 -13.52 19.37
C ASN A 122 17.56 -14.55 18.88
N THR A 123 16.31 -14.12 18.72
CA THR A 123 15.21 -14.98 18.21
C THR A 123 14.61 -14.47 16.91
N ASN A 124 15.42 -13.84 16.05
CA ASN A 124 14.97 -13.38 14.73
C ASN A 124 14.79 -14.58 13.78
N ASN A 125 13.72 -14.59 12.98
CA ASN A 125 13.47 -15.62 11.97
C ASN A 125 13.00 -15.00 10.63
N SER A 126 11.90 -15.48 10.03
CA SER A 126 11.29 -14.86 8.84
C SER A 126 10.24 -13.80 9.18
N GLN A 127 9.76 -13.73 10.42
CA GLN A 127 8.70 -12.80 10.80
C GLN A 127 9.21 -11.36 10.91
N PHE A 128 8.39 -10.44 10.42
CA PHE A 128 8.70 -9.02 10.41
C PHE A 128 7.44 -8.20 10.67
N PHE A 129 7.63 -6.93 11.01
CA PHE A 129 6.56 -5.96 11.03
C PHE A 129 6.95 -4.66 10.32
N ILE A 130 5.95 -3.93 9.84
CA ILE A 130 6.10 -2.59 9.28
C ILE A 130 5.33 -1.62 10.17
N THR A 131 6.01 -0.61 10.70
CA THR A 131 5.42 0.40 11.58
C THR A 131 4.55 1.38 10.80
N THR A 132 3.44 1.81 11.38
CA THR A 132 2.58 2.87 10.80
C THR A 132 2.72 4.22 11.51
N VAL A 133 3.30 4.21 12.71
CA VAL A 133 3.56 5.39 13.57
C VAL A 133 4.93 5.23 14.25
N PRO A 134 5.49 6.26 14.92
CA PRO A 134 6.69 6.10 15.73
C PRO A 134 6.46 5.12 16.88
N CYS A 135 7.37 4.17 17.08
CA CYS A 135 7.26 3.08 18.06
C CYS A 135 8.50 2.99 18.96
N PRO A 136 8.86 4.03 19.74
CA PRO A 136 10.12 4.07 20.51
C PRO A 136 10.23 2.99 21.59
N HIS A 137 9.12 2.37 22.00
CA HIS A 137 9.12 1.24 22.93
C HIS A 137 9.74 -0.04 22.34
N LEU A 138 9.93 -0.11 21.01
CA LEU A 138 10.59 -1.20 20.31
C LEU A 138 12.10 -0.94 20.11
N ASP A 139 12.56 0.30 20.33
CA ASP A 139 13.98 0.65 20.20
C ASP A 139 14.82 -0.16 21.20
N GLY A 140 15.93 -0.73 20.73
CA GLY A 140 16.78 -1.63 21.54
C GLY A 140 16.26 -3.06 21.68
N ASN A 141 15.04 -3.36 21.21
CA ASN A 141 14.41 -4.68 21.34
C ASN A 141 14.21 -5.40 20.01
N ASN A 142 13.99 -4.66 18.92
CA ASN A 142 13.74 -5.21 17.59
C ASN A 142 14.69 -4.59 16.57
N VAL A 143 15.28 -5.43 15.70
CA VAL A 143 16.24 -4.99 14.69
C VAL A 143 15.50 -4.36 13.51
N VAL A 144 15.61 -3.04 13.37
CA VAL A 144 15.15 -2.31 12.17
C VAL A 144 16.15 -2.54 11.03
N PHE A 145 15.63 -2.98 9.87
CA PHE A 145 16.49 -3.42 8.75
C PHE A 145 16.13 -2.85 7.37
N GLY A 146 15.15 -1.95 7.30
CA GLY A 146 14.83 -1.26 6.06
C GLY A 146 13.73 -0.22 6.20
N LYS A 147 13.34 0.39 5.07
CA LYS A 147 12.29 1.40 5.02
C LYS A 147 11.48 1.33 3.74
N VAL A 148 10.17 1.53 3.88
CA VAL A 148 9.24 1.66 2.75
C VAL A 148 9.60 2.91 1.93
N LYS A 149 9.79 2.71 0.62
CA LYS A 149 10.08 3.76 -0.37
C LYS A 149 8.86 4.17 -1.18
N LYS A 150 8.00 3.19 -1.49
CA LYS A 150 6.71 3.37 -2.18
C LYS A 150 5.69 2.41 -1.60
N GLY A 151 4.42 2.78 -1.64
CA GLY A 151 3.33 1.93 -1.16
C GLY A 151 3.06 2.02 0.33
N PHE A 152 3.45 3.12 1.00
CA PHE A 152 3.12 3.28 2.43
C PHE A 152 1.61 3.34 2.68
N CYS A 153 0.82 3.88 1.74
CA CYS A 153 -0.64 3.82 1.83
C CYS A 153 -1.19 2.38 1.71
N VAL A 154 -0.46 1.45 1.08
CA VAL A 154 -0.80 0.01 1.08
C VAL A 154 -0.62 -0.55 2.49
N VAL A 155 0.48 -0.22 3.18
CA VAL A 155 0.73 -0.59 4.59
C VAL A 155 -0.39 -0.06 5.48
N GLN A 156 -0.75 1.21 5.34
CA GLN A 156 -1.85 1.83 6.09
C GLN A 156 -3.20 1.17 5.77
N THR A 157 -3.43 0.76 4.52
CA THR A 157 -4.66 0.05 4.14
C THR A 157 -4.76 -1.31 4.83
N ILE A 158 -3.65 -2.05 4.95
CA ILE A 158 -3.60 -3.31 5.70
C ILE A 158 -3.86 -3.04 7.19
N SER A 159 -3.19 -2.05 7.77
CA SER A 159 -3.31 -1.70 9.21
C SER A 159 -4.74 -1.34 9.62
N ASN A 160 -5.50 -0.70 8.72
CA ASN A 160 -6.89 -0.29 8.97
C ASN A 160 -7.95 -1.32 8.52
N THR A 161 -7.54 -2.53 8.13
CA THR A 161 -8.49 -3.59 7.77
C THR A 161 -9.26 -4.07 9.02
N PRO A 162 -10.52 -4.52 8.89
CA PRO A 162 -11.23 -5.13 10.00
C PRO A 162 -10.52 -6.38 10.53
N THR A 163 -10.39 -6.50 11.86
CA THR A 163 -9.70 -7.61 12.53
C THR A 163 -10.56 -8.31 13.59
N ILE A 164 -10.17 -9.54 13.94
CA ILE A 164 -10.62 -10.28 15.13
C ILE A 164 -9.36 -10.72 15.88
N ASN A 165 -9.18 -10.28 17.13
CA ASN A 165 -7.96 -10.52 17.90
C ASN A 165 -6.69 -10.14 17.11
N ASP A 166 -6.70 -8.92 16.56
CA ASP A 166 -5.66 -8.34 15.69
C ASP A 166 -5.44 -9.05 14.34
N ALA A 167 -6.04 -10.22 14.10
CA ALA A 167 -5.94 -10.92 12.83
C ALA A 167 -6.92 -10.37 11.79
N PRO A 168 -6.49 -10.01 10.57
CA PRO A 168 -7.38 -9.57 9.49
C PRO A 168 -8.53 -10.56 9.21
N ILE A 169 -9.76 -10.05 9.15
CA ILE A 169 -10.96 -10.85 8.81
C ILE A 169 -10.86 -11.36 7.37
N ASN A 170 -10.49 -10.46 6.44
CA ASN A 170 -10.15 -10.84 5.08
C ASN A 170 -8.65 -11.10 5.01
N PRO A 171 -8.19 -12.24 4.47
CA PRO A 171 -6.77 -12.55 4.39
C PRO A 171 -6.00 -11.45 3.65
N CYS A 172 -4.96 -10.91 4.29
CA CYS A 172 -4.01 -9.96 3.72
C CYS A 172 -2.75 -10.72 3.30
N VAL A 173 -2.58 -11.00 2.02
CA VAL A 173 -1.58 -11.94 1.50
C VAL A 173 -0.53 -11.22 0.68
N ILE A 174 0.74 -11.63 0.84
CA ILE A 174 1.84 -11.29 -0.07
C ILE A 174 1.68 -12.18 -1.30
N LYS A 175 1.02 -11.66 -2.33
CA LYS A 175 0.70 -12.40 -3.55
C LYS A 175 1.93 -12.73 -4.38
N ASP A 176 2.85 -11.77 -4.45
CA ASP A 176 4.15 -11.93 -5.10
C ASP A 176 5.19 -11.08 -4.39
N CYS A 177 6.45 -11.47 -4.52
CA CYS A 177 7.56 -10.73 -3.96
C CYS A 177 8.84 -11.01 -4.73
N GLY A 178 9.85 -10.18 -4.51
CA GLY A 178 11.15 -10.35 -5.15
C GLY A 178 12.06 -9.14 -4.96
N GLU A 179 13.19 -9.19 -5.65
CA GLU A 179 14.17 -8.11 -5.71
C GLU A 179 13.97 -7.26 -6.97
N LEU A 180 14.16 -5.95 -6.84
CA LEU A 180 14.12 -4.97 -7.91
C LEU A 180 15.52 -4.46 -8.22
N SER A 181 15.69 -3.95 -9.44
CA SER A 181 16.87 -3.15 -9.79
C SER A 181 16.97 -1.93 -8.87
N SER A 182 18.20 -1.52 -8.56
CA SER A 182 18.48 -0.27 -7.86
C SER A 182 18.04 0.98 -8.65
N ASP A 183 17.85 0.86 -9.97
CA ASP A 183 17.30 1.93 -10.80
C ASP A 183 15.79 2.08 -10.57
N SER A 184 15.41 3.11 -9.82
CA SER A 184 14.01 3.40 -9.48
C SER A 184 13.12 3.73 -10.68
N SER A 185 13.69 4.10 -11.83
CA SER A 185 12.90 4.35 -13.04
C SER A 185 12.26 3.07 -13.60
N THR A 186 12.79 1.91 -13.22
CA THR A 186 12.27 0.59 -13.61
C THR A 186 11.14 0.08 -12.71
N TRP A 187 10.86 0.76 -11.60
CA TRP A 187 9.89 0.30 -10.61
C TRP A 187 8.46 0.48 -11.12
N ILE A 188 7.84 -0.64 -11.48
CA ILE A 188 6.42 -0.69 -11.82
C ILE A 188 5.60 -0.60 -10.53
N ILE A 189 5.02 0.57 -10.26
CA ILE A 189 4.16 0.84 -9.10
C ILE A 189 2.66 0.89 -9.46
N HIS A 190 2.32 1.02 -10.74
CA HIS A 190 0.92 0.98 -11.18
C HIS A 190 0.40 -0.46 -11.18
N GLU A 191 -0.91 -0.63 -11.27
CA GLU A 191 -1.58 -1.91 -11.05
C GLU A 191 -1.29 -2.99 -12.12
N ASN A 192 -0.62 -2.61 -13.22
CA ASN A 192 -0.23 -3.44 -14.36
C ASN A 192 -1.33 -4.44 -14.77
N ASP A 193 -2.54 -3.93 -14.97
CA ASP A 193 -3.74 -4.74 -15.18
C ASP A 193 -4.22 -4.74 -16.64
N ASN A 194 -3.27 -4.58 -17.58
CA ASN A 194 -3.48 -4.50 -19.03
C ASN A 194 -4.44 -3.37 -19.45
N THR A 195 -4.52 -2.31 -18.65
CA THR A 195 -5.22 -1.08 -18.99
C THR A 195 -4.24 0.05 -19.26
N ASN A 196 -4.72 1.16 -19.82
CA ASN A 196 -3.88 2.33 -20.08
C ASN A 196 -3.56 3.13 -18.80
N ASP A 197 -4.04 2.72 -17.63
CA ASP A 197 -3.73 3.40 -16.37
C ASP A 197 -2.31 3.07 -15.88
N THR A 198 -1.42 4.05 -16.04
CA THR A 198 -0.01 3.99 -15.66
C THR A 198 0.28 4.66 -14.31
N PHE A 199 -0.75 5.09 -13.57
CA PHE A 199 -0.58 5.84 -12.33
C PHE A 199 -0.55 4.90 -11.12
N PRO A 200 0.13 5.27 -10.01
CA PRO A 200 0.11 4.45 -8.80
C PRO A 200 -1.30 4.28 -8.22
N PRO A 201 -1.57 3.22 -7.44
CA PRO A 201 -2.86 3.02 -6.76
C PRO A 201 -3.23 4.17 -5.79
N PHE A 202 -2.20 4.81 -5.24
CA PHE A 202 -2.28 5.92 -4.30
C PHE A 202 -1.49 7.14 -4.84
N PRO A 203 -2.08 8.34 -4.86
CA PRO A 203 -1.45 9.52 -5.45
C PRO A 203 -0.21 10.01 -4.68
N GLU A 204 -0.06 9.65 -3.41
CA GLU A 204 1.13 9.95 -2.58
C GLU A 204 2.42 9.37 -3.16
N ASP A 205 2.31 8.27 -3.92
CA ASP A 205 3.45 7.64 -4.59
C ASP A 205 3.72 8.22 -5.99
N TRP A 206 2.88 9.13 -6.48
CA TRP A 206 3.02 9.74 -7.80
C TRP A 206 4.15 10.77 -7.78
N SER A 207 5.12 10.64 -8.69
CA SER A 207 6.35 11.45 -8.71
C SER A 207 6.16 12.92 -9.15
N ILE A 208 4.93 13.38 -9.36
CA ILE A 208 4.65 14.76 -9.75
C ILE A 208 4.42 15.64 -8.51
N HIS A 209 4.93 16.87 -8.52
CA HIS A 209 4.52 17.85 -7.50
C HIS A 209 3.12 18.40 -7.83
N GLN A 210 2.31 18.61 -6.79
CA GLN A 210 0.91 19.03 -6.92
C GLN A 210 0.75 20.39 -7.60
N THR A 211 1.77 21.24 -7.53
CA THR A 211 1.81 22.56 -8.16
C THR A 211 2.11 22.50 -9.65
N ASP A 212 2.66 21.38 -10.13
CA ASP A 212 3.14 21.22 -11.50
C ASP A 212 2.06 20.68 -12.44
N ILE A 213 0.84 20.50 -11.93
CA ILE A 213 -0.29 20.00 -12.69
C ILE A 213 -1.54 20.87 -12.47
N ASP A 214 -1.98 21.50 -13.56
CA ASP A 214 -3.21 22.29 -13.55
C ASP A 214 -4.45 21.38 -13.53
N VAL A 215 -5.61 21.96 -13.20
CA VAL A 215 -6.87 21.23 -13.07
C VAL A 215 -7.29 20.54 -14.37
N VAL A 216 -6.96 21.11 -15.53
CA VAL A 216 -7.31 20.56 -16.85
C VAL A 216 -6.47 19.33 -17.16
N GLN A 217 -5.16 19.41 -16.94
CA GLN A 217 -4.22 18.29 -17.05
C GLN A 217 -4.59 17.19 -16.05
N PHE A 218 -4.91 17.55 -14.81
CA PHE A 218 -5.34 16.61 -13.80
C PHE A 218 -6.64 15.89 -14.19
N CYS A 219 -7.62 16.59 -14.78
CA CYS A 219 -8.82 15.95 -15.33
C CYS A 219 -8.51 14.92 -16.43
N LYS A 220 -7.46 15.11 -17.24
CA LYS A 220 -7.05 14.11 -18.23
C LYS A 220 -6.55 12.83 -17.56
N VAL A 221 -5.77 12.97 -16.49
CA VAL A 221 -5.30 11.84 -15.66
C VAL A 221 -6.49 11.09 -15.06
N LEU A 222 -7.44 11.80 -14.45
CA LEU A 222 -8.64 11.18 -13.88
C LEU A 222 -9.47 10.43 -14.93
N ASN A 223 -9.63 11.01 -16.13
CA ASN A 223 -10.36 10.35 -17.20
C ASN A 223 -9.63 9.10 -17.70
N GLN A 224 -8.30 9.09 -17.80
CA GLN A 224 -7.54 7.90 -18.17
C GLN A 224 -7.73 6.74 -17.16
N ILE A 225 -7.72 7.04 -15.86
CA ILE A 225 -8.02 6.06 -14.81
C ILE A 225 -9.48 5.59 -14.93
N LYS A 226 -10.43 6.51 -15.12
CA LYS A 226 -11.86 6.21 -15.25
C LYS A 226 -12.16 5.33 -16.48
N GLU A 227 -11.54 5.60 -17.62
CA GLU A 227 -11.68 4.77 -18.83
C GLU A 227 -11.15 3.35 -18.62
N SER A 228 -10.09 3.20 -17.82
CA SER A 228 -9.62 1.88 -17.39
C SER A 228 -10.66 1.16 -16.52
N GLY A 229 -11.40 1.90 -15.69
CA GLY A 229 -12.57 1.39 -14.96
C GLY A 229 -13.71 0.96 -15.90
N ASN A 230 -14.00 1.75 -16.94
CA ASN A 230 -15.00 1.42 -17.95
C ASN A 230 -14.62 0.13 -18.71
N HIS A 231 -13.34 -0.03 -19.06
CA HIS A 231 -12.82 -1.25 -19.68
C HIS A 231 -13.10 -2.49 -18.81
N HIS A 232 -12.69 -2.46 -17.54
CA HIS A 232 -12.98 -3.56 -16.61
C HIS A 232 -14.47 -3.84 -16.46
N PHE A 233 -15.30 -2.79 -16.43
CA PHE A 233 -16.74 -2.95 -16.34
C PHE A 233 -17.32 -3.69 -17.56
N ASN A 234 -16.87 -3.33 -18.76
CA ASN A 234 -17.29 -3.97 -20.01
C ASN A 234 -16.86 -5.44 -20.07
N CYS A 235 -15.69 -5.76 -19.51
CA CYS A 235 -15.21 -7.13 -19.32
C CYS A 235 -15.92 -7.89 -18.19
N LYS A 236 -16.96 -7.31 -17.55
CA LYS A 236 -17.66 -7.84 -16.36
C LYS A 236 -16.75 -8.06 -15.15
N ASN A 237 -15.55 -7.48 -15.15
CA ASN A 237 -14.66 -7.42 -14.00
C ASN A 237 -15.09 -6.27 -13.08
N TYR A 238 -16.18 -6.47 -12.34
CA TYR A 238 -16.74 -5.44 -11.47
C TYR A 238 -15.84 -5.06 -10.29
N PHE A 239 -14.93 -5.94 -9.87
CA PHE A 239 -13.92 -5.63 -8.86
C PHE A 239 -12.87 -4.66 -9.40
N GLY A 240 -12.31 -4.96 -10.58
CA GLY A 240 -11.37 -4.06 -11.27
C GLY A 240 -11.99 -2.70 -11.59
N ALA A 241 -13.24 -2.69 -12.07
CA ALA A 241 -13.97 -1.45 -12.36
C ALA A 241 -14.12 -0.59 -11.11
N ARG A 242 -14.63 -1.18 -10.01
CA ARG A 242 -14.76 -0.49 -8.72
C ARG A 242 -13.43 0.12 -8.28
N ARG A 243 -12.36 -0.68 -8.31
CA ARG A 243 -11.03 -0.28 -7.86
C ARG A 243 -10.50 0.95 -8.61
N LYS A 244 -10.69 1.01 -9.93
CA LYS A 244 -10.33 2.19 -10.74
C LYS A 244 -11.18 3.41 -10.39
N TYR A 245 -12.48 3.26 -10.20
CA TYR A 245 -13.33 4.38 -9.80
C TYR A 245 -13.02 4.89 -8.38
N ASP A 246 -12.76 3.98 -7.44
CA ASP A 246 -12.30 4.35 -6.09
C ASP A 246 -10.95 5.09 -6.17
N LYS A 247 -10.07 4.68 -7.09
CA LYS A 247 -8.79 5.39 -7.37
C LYS A 247 -9.03 6.81 -7.89
N VAL A 248 -9.98 7.00 -8.82
CA VAL A 248 -10.36 8.35 -9.29
C VAL A 248 -10.79 9.23 -8.11
N LEU A 249 -11.62 8.71 -7.21
CA LEU A 249 -12.05 9.47 -6.03
C LEU A 249 -10.89 9.81 -5.09
N ARG A 250 -9.99 8.85 -4.82
CA ARG A 250 -8.78 9.11 -4.02
C ARG A 250 -7.91 10.21 -4.63
N TYR A 251 -7.71 10.19 -5.94
CA TYR A 251 -6.95 11.21 -6.65
C TYR A 251 -7.62 12.59 -6.54
N ILE A 252 -8.94 12.66 -6.70
CA ILE A 252 -9.68 13.92 -6.55
C ILE A 252 -9.52 14.48 -5.12
N ASP A 253 -9.71 13.64 -4.10
CA ASP A 253 -9.61 14.08 -2.71
C ASP A 253 -8.17 14.53 -2.37
N TRP A 254 -7.16 13.84 -2.89
CA TRP A 254 -5.76 14.27 -2.82
C TRP A 254 -5.55 15.66 -3.44
N TYR A 255 -5.97 15.87 -4.69
CA TYR A 255 -5.76 17.14 -5.39
C TYR A 255 -6.46 18.31 -4.69
N ILE A 256 -7.71 18.11 -4.26
CA ILE A 256 -8.47 19.13 -3.52
C ILE A 256 -7.81 19.44 -2.18
N GLY A 257 -7.28 18.43 -1.47
CA GLY A 257 -6.60 18.60 -0.19
C GLY A 257 -5.43 19.59 -0.25
N TYR A 258 -4.67 19.58 -1.34
CA TYR A 258 -3.54 20.50 -1.54
C TYR A 258 -3.95 21.89 -2.05
N HIS A 259 -5.05 21.97 -2.81
CA HIS A 259 -5.50 23.19 -3.47
C HIS A 259 -6.69 23.88 -2.78
N ASN A 260 -7.08 23.45 -1.58
CA ASN A 260 -8.26 23.94 -0.85
C ASN A 260 -8.22 25.45 -0.52
N LYS A 261 -7.05 26.10 -0.57
CA LYS A 261 -6.87 27.55 -0.36
C LYS A 261 -6.66 28.32 -1.66
N SER A 262 -6.67 27.65 -2.81
CA SER A 262 -6.45 28.24 -4.13
C SER A 262 -7.76 28.75 -4.73
N GLN A 263 -7.71 29.75 -5.62
CA GLN A 263 -8.88 30.23 -6.39
C GLN A 263 -9.20 29.34 -7.60
N ILE A 264 -8.85 28.06 -7.55
CA ILE A 264 -9.03 27.14 -8.68
C ILE A 264 -10.52 26.81 -8.83
N ASN A 265 -11.03 26.90 -10.06
CA ASN A 265 -12.36 26.40 -10.38
C ASN A 265 -12.33 24.86 -10.44
N PHE A 266 -13.07 24.22 -9.54
CA PHE A 266 -13.14 22.77 -9.42
C PHE A 266 -14.33 22.13 -10.16
N GLU A 267 -15.13 22.89 -10.91
CA GLU A 267 -16.31 22.40 -11.64
C GLU A 267 -16.00 21.18 -12.53
N MET A 268 -14.84 21.18 -13.20
CA MET A 268 -14.40 20.02 -14.00
C MET A 268 -14.18 18.77 -13.14
N LEU A 269 -13.59 18.91 -11.94
CA LEU A 269 -13.39 17.79 -11.02
C LEU A 269 -14.71 17.28 -10.45
N GLU A 270 -15.63 18.20 -10.11
CA GLU A 270 -16.96 17.83 -9.63
C GLU A 270 -17.74 17.02 -10.67
N ASN A 271 -17.68 17.42 -11.93
CA ASN A 271 -18.27 16.67 -13.04
C ASN A 271 -17.66 15.26 -13.17
N VAL A 272 -16.33 15.12 -13.05
CA VAL A 272 -15.68 13.80 -13.03
C VAL A 272 -16.11 12.99 -11.80
N LYS A 273 -16.19 13.62 -10.61
CA LYS A 273 -16.61 12.99 -9.35
C LYS A 273 -18.05 12.45 -9.43
N LEU A 274 -18.98 13.24 -9.96
CA LEU A 274 -20.38 12.86 -10.18
C LEU A 274 -20.50 11.63 -11.08
N ASN A 275 -19.83 11.65 -12.25
CA ASN A 275 -19.80 10.52 -13.17
C ASN A 275 -19.21 9.26 -12.50
N THR A 276 -18.17 9.44 -11.70
CA THR A 276 -17.52 8.34 -10.98
C THR A 276 -18.44 7.73 -9.92
N PHE A 277 -19.21 8.56 -9.19
CA PHE A 277 -20.22 8.07 -8.25
C PHE A 277 -21.35 7.29 -8.94
N LEU A 278 -21.83 7.75 -10.10
CA LEU A 278 -22.82 7.02 -10.90
C LEU A 278 -22.28 5.65 -11.34
N ASN A 279 -21.04 5.62 -11.84
CA ASN A 279 -20.38 4.38 -12.25
C ASN A 279 -20.22 3.40 -11.07
N LEU A 280 -19.81 3.89 -9.90
CA LEU A 280 -19.71 3.09 -8.68
C LEU A 280 -21.07 2.54 -8.25
N ALA A 281 -22.12 3.37 -8.25
CA ALA A 281 -23.46 2.91 -7.94
C ALA A 281 -23.88 1.76 -8.86
N TYR A 282 -23.60 1.88 -10.17
CA TYR A 282 -23.93 0.83 -11.12
C TYR A 282 -23.09 -0.45 -10.94
N VAL A 283 -21.80 -0.33 -10.66
CA VAL A 283 -20.93 -1.45 -10.30
C VAL A 283 -21.49 -2.21 -9.09
N TYR A 284 -21.88 -1.50 -8.04
CA TYR A 284 -22.42 -2.14 -6.83
C TYR A 284 -23.80 -2.78 -7.07
N LEU A 285 -24.64 -2.21 -7.95
CA LEU A 285 -25.87 -2.87 -8.40
C LEU A 285 -25.58 -4.20 -9.11
N LYS A 286 -24.61 -4.24 -10.04
CA LYS A 286 -24.20 -5.49 -10.71
C LYS A 286 -23.64 -6.53 -9.74
N ARG A 287 -22.99 -6.07 -8.66
CA ARG A 287 -22.50 -6.92 -7.56
C ARG A 287 -23.57 -7.27 -6.52
N LYS A 288 -24.83 -6.86 -6.70
CA LYS A 288 -25.93 -7.04 -5.73
C LYS A 288 -25.65 -6.46 -4.33
N ASN A 289 -24.73 -5.51 -4.22
CA ASN A 289 -24.47 -4.78 -2.99
C ASN A 289 -25.33 -3.51 -2.98
N TYR A 290 -26.61 -3.69 -2.66
CA TYR A 290 -27.60 -2.61 -2.73
C TYR A 290 -27.31 -1.49 -1.72
N LYS A 291 -26.73 -1.81 -0.55
CA LYS A 291 -26.34 -0.81 0.46
C LYS A 291 -25.31 0.18 -0.11
N SER A 292 -24.27 -0.33 -0.75
CA SER A 292 -23.25 0.51 -1.40
C SER A 292 -23.80 1.25 -2.62
N ALA A 293 -24.67 0.62 -3.42
CA ALA A 293 -25.31 1.29 -4.54
C ALA A 293 -26.11 2.52 -4.09
N ILE A 294 -26.97 2.38 -3.06
CA ILE A 294 -27.74 3.49 -2.48
C ILE A 294 -26.81 4.57 -1.92
N LYS A 295 -25.72 4.19 -1.24
CA LYS A 295 -24.72 5.14 -0.71
C LYS A 295 -24.20 6.05 -1.82
N PHE A 296 -23.76 5.48 -2.94
CA PHE A 296 -23.20 6.27 -4.04
C PHE A 296 -24.26 7.04 -4.83
N SER A 297 -25.46 6.49 -5.02
CA SER A 297 -26.58 7.26 -5.60
C SER A 297 -26.94 8.50 -4.79
N LYS A 298 -26.91 8.41 -3.45
CA LYS A 298 -27.14 9.58 -2.58
C LYS A 298 -26.04 10.64 -2.72
N GLN A 299 -24.78 10.24 -2.90
CA GLN A 299 -23.68 11.18 -3.12
C GLN A 299 -23.89 11.98 -4.41
N VAL A 300 -24.37 11.35 -5.48
CA VAL A 300 -24.75 12.06 -6.73
C VAL A 300 -25.79 13.13 -6.45
N SER A 301 -26.87 12.79 -5.73
CA SER A 301 -27.93 13.75 -5.40
C SER A 301 -27.39 14.93 -4.59
N LEU A 302 -26.59 14.67 -3.55
CA LEU A 302 -26.01 15.73 -2.70
C LEU A 302 -25.11 16.68 -3.50
N THR A 303 -24.20 16.15 -4.31
CA THR A 303 -23.29 16.96 -5.13
C THR A 303 -24.06 17.77 -6.19
N SER A 304 -25.10 17.20 -6.81
CA SER A 304 -25.93 17.92 -7.80
C SER A 304 -26.75 19.08 -7.20
N VAL A 305 -27.16 18.97 -5.93
CA VAL A 305 -27.90 20.01 -5.22
C VAL A 305 -26.98 21.18 -4.87
N VAL A 306 -25.75 20.92 -4.42
CA VAL A 306 -24.75 21.96 -4.14
C VAL A 306 -24.45 22.80 -5.38
N PHE A 307 -24.38 22.14 -6.54
CA PHE A 307 -24.19 22.80 -7.84
C PHE A 307 -25.37 23.71 -8.21
N SER A 308 -26.60 23.24 -8.00
CA SER A 308 -27.82 24.03 -8.26
C SER A 308 -27.90 25.28 -7.36
N ILE A 309 -27.35 25.23 -6.14
CA ILE A 309 -27.29 26.36 -5.21
C ILE A 309 -26.17 27.34 -5.61
N HIS A 310 -25.00 26.85 -6.05
CA HIS A 310 -23.90 27.71 -6.50
C HIS A 310 -24.23 28.47 -7.79
N ILE A 311 -24.94 27.85 -8.73
CA ILE A 311 -25.44 28.55 -9.93
C ILE A 311 -26.42 29.66 -9.57
N LYS A 312 -27.31 29.43 -8.59
CA LYS A 312 -28.29 30.45 -8.15
C LYS A 312 -27.67 31.61 -7.38
N ASN A 313 -26.50 31.41 -6.77
CA ASN A 313 -25.81 32.40 -5.96
C ASN A 313 -24.61 33.06 -6.68
N SER A 314 -24.36 32.72 -7.94
CA SER A 314 -23.36 33.42 -8.76
C SER A 314 -23.94 34.77 -9.20
N PRO A 315 -23.27 35.91 -8.93
CA PRO A 315 -23.76 37.20 -9.37
C PRO A 315 -23.83 37.20 -10.91
N ILE A 316 -25.02 37.50 -11.42
CA ILE A 316 -25.24 37.73 -12.84
C ILE A 316 -24.49 39.03 -13.17
N ASN A 317 -23.35 38.92 -13.86
CA ASN A 317 -22.72 40.03 -14.57
C ASN A 317 -23.30 40.11 -15.98
#